data_AF-A0A183HZ90-F1
#
_entry.id   AF-A0A183HZ90-F1
#
_cell.length_a   1.000
_cell.length_b   1.000
_cell.length_c   1.000
_cell.angle_alpha   90.00
_cell.angle_beta   90.00
_cell.angle_gamma   90.00
#
_symmetry.space_group_name_H-M   'P 1'
#
loop_
_entity.id
_entity.type
_entity.pdbx_description
1 polymer ?
#
loop_
_entity_poly.entity_id
_entity_poly.type
_entity_poly.pdbx_seq_one_letter_code
_entity_poly.pdbx_strand_id
1 'polypeptide(L)'
;MSWLGELLEQNSSDPRERLELGQQLLSQLQISKLSSDSKLLNDFCDLVVQWLSGSNYKVALLAVEIIDVAIEVSADVILPYLLDRATALVERLGDSKQSVREAMVQLLAALANTPHCSPQAVLERISFGLNHRQWLVRIGTMHVIRVVLEQQRRFVEPQIHRMIPTICHLIVDPNIDVREVAASTLIVIFWHLGENILTSIQKRQLIPEPK
;
A
#
# COMPACT_ATOMS: atom_id res chain seq x y z
N MET A 1 -9.69 -22.38 22.44
CA MET A 1 -9.07 -22.43 21.10
C MET A 1 -8.18 -21.18 21.01
N SER A 2 -7.54 -20.84 19.88
CA SER A 2 -6.85 -19.54 19.80
C SER A 2 -7.90 -18.43 19.79
N TRP A 3 -7.66 -17.32 20.51
CA TRP A 3 -8.57 -16.17 20.52
C TRP A 3 -8.89 -15.68 19.09
N LEU A 4 -7.89 -15.75 18.21
CA LEU A 4 -8.00 -15.35 16.83
C LEU A 4 -8.94 -16.27 16.07
N GLY A 5 -8.80 -17.59 16.21
CA GLY A 5 -9.70 -18.55 15.55
C GLY A 5 -11.16 -18.35 15.96
N GLU A 6 -11.41 -18.15 17.26
CA GLU A 6 -12.76 -17.92 17.80
C GLU A 6 -13.39 -16.62 17.26
N LEU A 7 -12.61 -15.57 17.01
CA LEU A 7 -13.10 -14.33 16.38
C LEU A 7 -13.28 -14.47 14.86
N LEU A 8 -12.37 -15.15 14.16
CA LEU A 8 -12.46 -15.33 12.71
C LEU A 8 -13.71 -16.13 12.30
N GLU A 9 -14.14 -17.08 13.12
CA GLU A 9 -15.37 -17.87 12.91
C GLU A 9 -16.65 -17.02 12.95
N GLN A 10 -16.60 -15.80 13.52
CA GLN A 10 -17.74 -14.88 13.63
C GLN A 10 -17.89 -13.95 12.42
N ASN A 11 -17.09 -14.14 11.37
CA ASN A 11 -17.18 -13.31 10.16
C ASN A 11 -18.59 -13.39 9.55
N SER A 12 -19.13 -12.23 9.18
CA SER A 12 -20.48 -12.07 8.65
C SER A 12 -20.48 -11.31 7.32
N SER A 13 -21.61 -11.30 6.61
CA SER A 13 -21.85 -10.39 5.49
C SER A 13 -22.43 -9.03 5.93
N ASP A 14 -22.99 -8.94 7.15
CA ASP A 14 -23.59 -7.69 7.63
C ASP A 14 -22.48 -6.67 8.02
N PRO A 15 -22.48 -5.46 7.44
CA PRO A 15 -21.48 -4.46 7.77
C PRO A 15 -21.46 -4.03 9.25
N ARG A 16 -22.59 -4.06 9.95
CA ARG A 16 -22.64 -3.71 11.39
C ARG A 16 -21.94 -4.78 12.22
N GLU A 17 -22.24 -6.05 11.96
CA GLU A 17 -21.59 -7.18 12.64
C GLU A 17 -20.08 -7.19 12.36
N ARG A 18 -19.65 -6.85 11.14
CA ARG A 18 -18.21 -6.67 10.84
C ARG A 18 -17.57 -5.54 11.62
N LEU A 19 -18.27 -4.41 11.80
CA LEU A 19 -17.75 -3.30 12.59
C LEU A 19 -17.58 -3.72 14.06
N GLU A 20 -18.56 -4.42 14.63
CA GLU A 20 -18.49 -4.94 15.99
C GLU A 20 -17.35 -5.96 16.16
N LEU A 21 -17.25 -6.93 15.24
CA LEU A 21 -16.17 -7.91 15.24
C LEU A 21 -14.79 -7.26 15.07
N GLY A 22 -14.68 -6.25 14.21
CA GLY A 22 -13.42 -5.53 14.01
C GLY A 22 -12.97 -4.77 15.25
N GLN A 23 -13.90 -4.20 16.03
CA GLN A 23 -13.56 -3.61 17.33
C GLN A 23 -13.07 -4.66 18.33
N GLN A 24 -13.66 -5.86 18.33
CA GLN A 24 -13.17 -6.97 19.15
C GLN A 24 -11.75 -7.39 18.73
N LEU A 25 -11.48 -7.53 17.42
CA LEU A 25 -10.14 -7.82 16.90
C LEU A 25 -9.12 -6.78 17.34
N LEU A 26 -9.42 -5.49 17.20
CA LEU A 26 -8.54 -4.41 17.68
C LEU A 26 -8.27 -4.50 19.18
N SER A 27 -9.31 -4.72 19.98
CA SER A 27 -9.15 -4.86 21.44
C SER A 27 -8.25 -6.03 21.83
N GLN A 28 -8.32 -7.16 21.10
CA GLN A 28 -7.46 -8.32 21.35
C GLN A 28 -6.02 -8.06 20.89
N LEU A 29 -5.81 -7.43 19.72
CA LEU A 29 -4.48 -7.09 19.21
C LEU A 29 -3.71 -6.14 20.16
N GLN A 30 -4.41 -5.28 20.90
CA GLN A 30 -3.79 -4.40 21.89
C GLN A 30 -3.19 -5.15 23.10
N ILE A 31 -3.69 -6.35 23.41
CA ILE A 31 -3.26 -7.11 24.60
C ILE A 31 -2.56 -8.44 24.24
N SER A 32 -2.61 -8.85 22.98
CA SER A 32 -2.10 -10.15 22.51
C SER A 32 -1.51 -10.06 21.12
N LYS A 33 -0.35 -10.70 20.95
CA LYS A 33 0.27 -10.89 19.63
C LYS A 33 -0.44 -11.98 18.82
N LEU A 34 -0.33 -11.89 17.50
CA LEU A 34 -0.72 -12.97 16.60
C LEU A 34 0.18 -14.19 16.83
N SER A 35 -0.41 -15.38 16.78
CA SER A 35 0.36 -16.64 16.82
C SER A 35 1.09 -16.89 15.51
N SER A 36 2.17 -17.66 15.53
CA SER A 36 2.90 -18.11 14.33
C SER A 36 2.19 -19.23 13.54
N ASP A 37 0.94 -19.57 13.87
CA ASP A 37 0.14 -20.56 13.15
C ASP A 37 -0.19 -20.07 11.73
N SER A 38 0.38 -20.72 10.72
CA SER A 38 0.27 -20.31 9.32
C SER A 38 -1.17 -20.34 8.79
N LYS A 39 -2.00 -21.26 9.27
CA LYS A 39 -3.40 -21.33 8.84
C LYS A 39 -4.16 -20.12 9.38
N LEU A 40 -4.02 -19.83 10.67
CA LEU A 40 -4.68 -18.68 11.31
C LEU A 40 -4.22 -17.34 10.71
N LEU A 41 -2.94 -17.20 10.39
CA LEU A 41 -2.41 -15.99 9.73
C LEU A 41 -2.99 -15.81 8.33
N ASN A 42 -3.15 -16.89 7.56
CA ASN A 42 -3.81 -16.83 6.26
C ASN A 42 -5.29 -16.47 6.39
N ASP A 43 -6.02 -17.14 7.28
CA ASP A 43 -7.45 -16.90 7.50
C ASP A 43 -7.69 -15.44 7.94
N PHE A 44 -6.83 -14.89 8.81
CA PHE A 44 -6.86 -13.49 9.21
C PHE A 44 -6.61 -12.54 8.04
N CYS A 45 -5.56 -12.78 7.24
CA CYS A 45 -5.25 -11.96 6.09
C CYS A 45 -6.35 -12.01 5.01
N ASP A 46 -6.99 -13.16 4.80
CA ASP A 46 -8.10 -13.30 3.88
C ASP A 46 -9.34 -12.54 4.35
N LEU A 47 -9.62 -12.57 5.66
CA LEU A 47 -10.71 -11.79 6.26
C LEU A 47 -10.52 -10.28 6.05
N VAL A 48 -9.35 -9.74 6.39
CA VAL A 48 -9.11 -8.29 6.24
C VAL A 48 -9.10 -7.87 4.78
N VAL A 49 -8.59 -8.70 3.85
CA VAL A 49 -8.67 -8.41 2.41
C VAL A 49 -10.10 -8.49 1.87
N GLN A 50 -10.91 -9.45 2.36
CA GLN A 50 -12.33 -9.53 2.03
C GLN A 50 -13.06 -8.26 2.49
N TRP A 51 -12.74 -7.76 3.68
CA TRP A 51 -13.36 -6.56 4.24
C TRP A 51 -12.91 -5.29 3.51
N LEU A 52 -11.62 -5.17 3.21
CA LEU A 52 -11.07 -4.12 2.35
C LEU A 52 -11.77 -4.10 1.00
N SER A 53 -12.03 -5.25 0.40
CA SER A 53 -12.64 -5.38 -0.93
C SER A 53 -14.16 -5.15 -0.93
N GLY A 54 -14.79 -5.03 0.24
CA GLY A 54 -16.22 -4.83 0.40
C GLY A 54 -16.72 -3.47 -0.08
N SER A 55 -18.05 -3.32 -0.12
CA SER A 55 -18.72 -2.09 -0.55
C SER A 55 -18.87 -1.03 0.55
N ASN A 56 -18.71 -1.41 1.82
CA ASN A 56 -18.84 -0.49 2.95
C ASN A 56 -17.47 0.11 3.32
N TYR A 57 -17.30 1.40 3.04
CA TYR A 57 -16.03 2.10 3.28
C TYR A 57 -15.62 2.18 4.75
N LYS A 58 -16.58 2.13 5.71
CA LYS A 58 -16.24 2.12 7.14
C LYS A 58 -15.62 0.79 7.54
N VAL A 59 -16.12 -0.32 6.97
CA VAL A 59 -15.54 -1.65 7.14
C VAL A 59 -14.15 -1.71 6.48
N ALA A 60 -13.97 -1.09 5.31
CA ALA A 60 -12.67 -1.00 4.66
C ALA A 60 -11.65 -0.21 5.52
N LEU A 61 -12.03 0.95 6.06
CA LEU A 61 -11.18 1.73 6.96
C LEU A 61 -10.82 0.95 8.23
N LEU A 62 -11.78 0.24 8.83
CA LEU A 62 -11.53 -0.60 9.99
C LEU A 62 -10.57 -1.75 9.66
N ALA A 63 -10.68 -2.34 8.47
CA ALA A 63 -9.74 -3.36 8.02
C ALA A 63 -8.32 -2.79 7.84
N VAL A 64 -8.17 -1.56 7.34
CA VAL A 64 -6.86 -0.87 7.29
C VAL A 64 -6.29 -0.71 8.70
N GLU A 65 -7.08 -0.23 9.65
CA GLU A 65 -6.68 -0.04 11.05
C GLU A 65 -6.27 -1.37 11.72
N ILE A 66 -7.04 -2.44 11.48
CA ILE A 66 -6.70 -3.79 11.98
C ILE A 66 -5.36 -4.26 11.42
N ILE A 67 -5.09 -4.05 10.13
CA ILE A 67 -3.82 -4.44 9.53
C ILE A 67 -2.67 -3.61 10.14
N ASP A 68 -2.86 -2.30 10.30
CA ASP A 68 -1.85 -1.40 10.86
C ASP A 68 -1.45 -1.81 12.29
N VAL A 69 -2.45 -2.03 13.16
CA VAL A 69 -2.22 -2.51 14.54
C VAL A 69 -1.60 -3.92 14.54
N ALA A 70 -2.04 -4.82 13.66
CA ALA A 70 -1.45 -6.16 13.54
C ALA A 70 0.03 -6.12 13.12
N ILE A 71 0.39 -5.20 12.23
CA ILE A 71 1.79 -4.95 11.85
C ILE A 71 2.57 -4.45 13.07
N GLU A 72 2.04 -3.46 13.80
CA GLU A 72 2.72 -2.90 14.98
C GLU A 72 3.07 -3.97 16.03
N VAL A 73 2.12 -4.87 16.32
CA VAL A 73 2.31 -5.85 17.41
C VAL A 73 2.91 -7.17 16.95
N SER A 74 2.88 -7.51 15.66
CA SER A 74 3.21 -8.85 15.14
C SER A 74 3.84 -8.86 13.74
N ALA A 75 4.58 -7.80 13.37
CA ALA A 75 5.31 -7.69 12.11
C ALA A 75 6.16 -8.93 11.77
N ASP A 76 6.83 -9.52 12.76
CA ASP A 76 7.73 -10.66 12.59
C ASP A 76 7.05 -11.91 12.03
N VAL A 77 5.73 -12.05 12.21
CA VAL A 77 4.95 -13.20 11.69
C VAL A 77 4.03 -12.82 10.54
N ILE A 78 3.43 -11.63 10.53
CA ILE A 78 2.32 -11.29 9.61
C ILE A 78 2.79 -10.77 8.25
N LEU A 79 3.96 -10.14 8.18
CA LEU A 79 4.42 -9.42 6.98
C LEU A 79 4.46 -10.28 5.70
N PRO A 80 4.98 -11.52 5.70
CA PRO A 80 5.00 -12.34 4.49
C PRO A 80 3.59 -12.56 3.91
N TYR A 81 2.61 -12.82 4.78
CA TYR A 81 1.22 -13.09 4.39
C TYR A 81 0.52 -11.84 3.83
N LEU A 82 0.85 -10.65 4.34
CA LEU A 82 0.34 -9.39 3.77
C LEU A 82 0.99 -9.08 2.42
N LEU A 83 2.31 -9.30 2.29
CA LEU A 83 3.03 -9.06 1.03
C LEU A 83 2.59 -10.00 -0.10
N ASP A 84 2.13 -11.21 0.22
CA ASP A 84 1.55 -12.13 -0.75
C ASP A 84 0.17 -11.67 -1.24
N ARG A 85 -0.47 -10.75 -0.51
CA ARG A 85 -1.74 -10.09 -0.89
C ARG A 85 -1.54 -8.67 -1.41
N ALA A 86 -0.29 -8.28 -1.74
CA ALA A 86 0.05 -6.94 -2.20
C ALA A 86 -0.82 -6.46 -3.36
N THR A 87 -1.20 -7.35 -4.30
CA THR A 87 -2.11 -7.01 -5.40
C THR A 87 -3.44 -6.45 -4.88
N ALA A 88 -4.10 -7.15 -3.96
CA ALA A 88 -5.37 -6.73 -3.41
C ALA A 88 -5.26 -5.43 -2.59
N LEU A 89 -4.15 -5.24 -1.87
CA LEU A 89 -3.88 -3.99 -1.15
C LEU A 89 -3.71 -2.81 -2.12
N VAL A 90 -2.92 -2.99 -3.18
CA VAL A 90 -2.68 -1.94 -4.19
C VAL A 90 -3.96 -1.55 -4.93
N GLU A 91 -4.87 -2.49 -5.22
CA GLU A 91 -6.19 -2.18 -5.81
C GLU A 91 -6.99 -1.18 -4.96
N ARG A 92 -6.81 -1.17 -3.63
CA ARG A 92 -7.52 -0.23 -2.74
C ARG A 92 -7.01 1.20 -2.79
N LEU A 93 -5.86 1.46 -3.40
CA LEU A 93 -5.47 2.82 -3.80
C LEU A 93 -6.45 3.42 -4.81
N GLY A 94 -7.24 2.58 -5.48
CA GLY A 94 -8.30 2.95 -6.42
C GLY A 94 -9.69 3.13 -5.80
N ASP A 95 -9.83 3.13 -4.47
CA ASP A 95 -11.14 3.22 -3.83
C ASP A 95 -11.90 4.50 -4.24
N SER A 96 -13.22 4.37 -4.42
CA SER A 96 -14.13 5.49 -4.62
C SER A 96 -14.07 6.55 -3.51
N LYS A 97 -13.80 6.14 -2.26
CA LYS A 97 -13.72 7.03 -1.09
C LYS A 97 -12.29 7.48 -0.87
N GLN A 98 -12.12 8.81 -0.86
CA GLN A 98 -10.82 9.43 -0.64
C GLN A 98 -10.16 9.01 0.68
N SER A 99 -10.93 8.94 1.77
CA SER A 99 -10.42 8.52 3.07
C SER A 99 -9.82 7.10 3.04
N VAL A 100 -10.40 6.18 2.27
CA VAL A 100 -9.82 4.83 2.12
C VAL A 100 -8.52 4.91 1.33
N ARG A 101 -8.47 5.67 0.23
CA ARG A 101 -7.24 5.84 -0.54
C ARG A 101 -6.10 6.43 0.30
N GLU A 102 -6.39 7.45 1.10
CA GLU A 102 -5.43 8.07 2.00
C GLU A 102 -4.91 7.09 3.05
N ALA A 103 -5.81 6.33 3.69
CA ALA A 103 -5.43 5.29 4.65
C ALA A 103 -4.57 4.19 4.00
N MET A 104 -4.88 3.76 2.78
CA MET A 104 -4.09 2.78 2.04
C MET A 104 -2.70 3.29 1.66
N VAL A 105 -2.56 4.58 1.32
CA VAL A 105 -1.24 5.17 1.07
C VAL A 105 -0.39 5.09 2.33
N GLN A 106 -0.95 5.43 3.49
CA GLN A 106 -0.23 5.35 4.76
C GLN A 106 0.12 3.91 5.13
N LEU A 107 -0.83 2.97 5.01
CA LEU A 107 -0.59 1.55 5.31
C LEU A 107 0.53 0.96 4.44
N LEU A 108 0.48 1.17 3.11
CA LEU A 108 1.49 0.64 2.20
C LEU A 108 2.87 1.29 2.43
N ALA A 109 2.92 2.56 2.82
CA ALA A 109 4.16 3.21 3.22
C ALA A 109 4.67 2.70 4.58
N ALA A 110 3.79 2.44 5.54
CA ALA A 110 4.13 1.90 6.85
C ALA A 110 4.82 0.54 6.76
N LEU A 111 4.40 -0.32 5.81
CA LEU A 111 5.11 -1.58 5.51
C LEU A 111 6.60 -1.35 5.24
N ALA A 112 6.96 -0.29 4.50
CA ALA A 112 8.36 0.03 4.20
C ALA A 112 9.15 0.55 5.42
N ASN A 113 8.47 1.03 6.47
CA ASN A 113 9.10 1.44 7.72
C ASN A 113 9.10 0.35 8.79
N THR A 114 8.42 -0.77 8.54
CA THR A 114 8.21 -1.81 9.54
C THR A 114 9.49 -2.63 9.73
N PRO A 115 9.93 -2.89 10.98
CA PRO A 115 10.99 -3.84 11.26
C PRO A 115 10.71 -5.19 10.59
N HIS A 116 11.76 -5.88 10.13
CA HIS A 116 11.65 -7.16 9.40
C HIS A 116 11.04 -7.07 8.00
N CYS A 117 10.65 -5.88 7.52
CA CYS A 117 10.30 -5.66 6.12
C CYS A 117 11.40 -4.88 5.39
N SER A 118 11.74 -5.29 4.16
CA SER A 118 12.65 -4.51 3.33
C SER A 118 11.87 -3.42 2.59
N PRO A 119 12.21 -2.12 2.75
CA PRO A 119 11.59 -1.04 1.97
C PRO A 119 11.68 -1.29 0.46
N GLN A 120 12.77 -1.93 0.03
CA GLN A 120 13.01 -2.28 -1.36
C GLN A 120 12.00 -3.32 -1.86
N ALA A 121 11.77 -4.36 -1.06
CA ALA A 121 10.82 -5.42 -1.39
C ALA A 121 9.39 -4.87 -1.44
N VAL A 122 9.03 -3.95 -0.54
CA VAL A 122 7.73 -3.27 -0.58
C VAL A 122 7.56 -2.51 -1.89
N LEU A 123 8.53 -1.68 -2.29
CA LEU A 123 8.46 -0.95 -3.56
C LEU A 123 8.36 -1.88 -4.77
N GLU A 124 9.12 -2.98 -4.80
CA GLU A 124 9.03 -3.98 -5.85
C GLU A 124 7.63 -4.59 -5.95
N ARG A 125 7.02 -4.94 -4.81
CA ARG A 125 5.67 -5.52 -4.73
C ARG A 125 4.55 -4.57 -5.14
N ILE A 126 4.71 -3.25 -4.95
CA ILE A 126 3.67 -2.27 -5.32
C ILE A 126 3.89 -1.61 -6.69
N SER A 127 5.09 -1.71 -7.26
CA SER A 127 5.50 -0.96 -8.45
C SER A 127 4.62 -1.18 -9.68
N PHE A 128 3.97 -2.35 -9.79
CA PHE A 128 3.04 -2.66 -10.87
C PHE A 128 1.86 -1.66 -10.93
N GLY A 129 1.50 -1.05 -9.79
CA GLY A 129 0.41 -0.08 -9.69
C GLY A 129 0.61 1.17 -10.55
N LEU A 130 1.86 1.52 -10.90
CA LEU A 130 2.17 2.60 -11.84
C LEU A 130 1.60 2.37 -13.24
N ASN A 131 1.42 1.11 -13.65
CA ASN A 131 0.87 0.72 -14.96
C ASN A 131 -0.58 0.23 -14.86
N HIS A 132 -1.24 0.46 -13.72
CA HIS A 132 -2.58 -0.08 -13.49
C HIS A 132 -3.62 0.55 -14.41
N ARG A 133 -4.63 -0.22 -14.84
CA ARG A 133 -5.71 0.28 -15.72
C ARG A 133 -6.53 1.40 -15.07
N GLN A 134 -6.73 1.33 -13.76
CA GLN A 134 -7.48 2.33 -13.01
C GLN A 134 -6.56 3.49 -12.62
N TRP A 135 -6.91 4.69 -13.09
CA TRP A 135 -6.09 5.90 -12.93
C TRP A 135 -5.84 6.29 -11.46
N LEU A 136 -6.82 6.06 -10.58
CA LEU A 136 -6.67 6.32 -9.14
C LEU A 136 -5.59 5.43 -8.50
N VAL A 137 -5.44 4.17 -8.93
CA VAL A 137 -4.36 3.30 -8.45
C VAL A 137 -3.01 3.85 -8.88
N ARG A 138 -2.86 4.31 -10.13
CA ARG A 138 -1.62 4.95 -10.60
C ARG A 138 -1.23 6.15 -9.74
N ILE A 139 -2.21 7.02 -9.44
CA ILE A 139 -2.03 8.16 -8.52
C ILE A 139 -1.62 7.70 -7.12
N GLY A 140 -2.36 6.77 -6.54
CA GLY A 140 -2.07 6.28 -5.19
C GLY A 140 -0.70 5.61 -5.10
N THR A 141 -0.27 4.86 -6.13
CA THR A 141 1.06 4.25 -6.16
C THR A 141 2.16 5.32 -6.18
N MET A 142 1.99 6.40 -6.95
CA MET A 142 2.90 7.54 -6.91
C MET A 142 2.94 8.22 -5.54
N HIS A 143 1.81 8.34 -4.84
CA HIS A 143 1.79 8.84 -3.47
C HIS A 143 2.55 7.94 -2.50
N VAL A 144 2.37 6.61 -2.56
CA VAL A 144 3.14 5.68 -1.71
C VAL A 144 4.64 5.83 -1.98
N ILE A 145 5.06 5.89 -3.25
CA ILE A 145 6.46 6.07 -3.64
C ILE A 145 7.05 7.34 -3.02
N ARG A 146 6.31 8.46 -3.05
CA ARG A 146 6.76 9.73 -2.47
C ARG A 146 6.98 9.61 -0.96
N VAL A 147 6.02 9.04 -0.24
CA VAL A 147 6.11 8.86 1.22
C VAL A 147 7.28 7.94 1.58
N VAL A 148 7.43 6.82 0.87
CA VAL A 148 8.54 5.88 1.10
C VAL A 148 9.89 6.51 0.76
N LEU A 149 10.00 7.29 -0.32
CA LEU A 149 11.24 8.00 -0.66
C LEU A 149 11.63 9.01 0.44
N GLU A 150 10.66 9.75 0.96
CA GLU A 150 10.89 10.74 2.02
C GLU A 150 11.41 10.07 3.31
N GLN A 151 10.83 8.92 3.68
CA GLN A 151 11.13 8.23 4.94
C GLN A 151 12.34 7.28 4.85
N GLN A 152 12.52 6.61 3.71
CA GLN A 152 13.47 5.49 3.53
C GLN A 152 14.50 5.74 2.42
N ARG A 153 14.75 7.01 2.03
CA ARG A 153 15.62 7.42 0.91
C ARG A 153 16.85 6.53 0.70
N ARG A 154 17.66 6.36 1.75
CA ARG A 154 18.95 5.64 1.69
C ARG A 154 18.80 4.19 1.25
N PHE A 155 17.66 3.57 1.54
CA PHE A 155 17.39 2.17 1.23
C PHE A 155 16.73 1.99 -0.13
N VAL A 156 15.97 2.99 -0.62
CA VAL A 156 15.12 2.82 -1.81
C VAL A 156 15.62 3.53 -3.07
N GLU A 157 16.70 4.31 -2.97
CA GLU A 157 17.25 5.06 -4.12
C GLU A 157 17.41 4.21 -5.40
N PRO A 158 18.00 2.99 -5.38
CA PRO A 158 18.09 2.14 -6.57
C PRO A 158 16.73 1.74 -7.16
N GLN A 159 15.75 1.46 -6.31
CA GLN A 159 14.39 1.08 -6.69
C GLN A 159 13.70 2.26 -7.38
N ILE A 160 13.79 3.45 -6.78
CA ILE A 160 13.24 4.69 -7.34
C ILE A 160 13.85 4.96 -8.72
N HIS A 161 15.17 4.83 -8.87
CA HIS A 161 15.83 4.99 -10.18
C HIS A 161 15.27 4.05 -11.27
N ARG A 162 14.92 2.81 -10.92
CA ARG A 162 14.29 1.86 -11.87
C ARG A 162 12.87 2.26 -12.25
N MET A 163 12.16 3.01 -11.40
CA MET A 163 10.77 3.43 -11.61
C MET A 163 10.66 4.75 -12.40
N ILE A 164 11.73 5.56 -12.46
CA ILE A 164 11.75 6.85 -13.17
C ILE A 164 11.21 6.75 -14.62
N PRO A 165 11.65 5.79 -15.47
CA PRO A 165 11.12 5.69 -16.83
C PRO A 165 9.60 5.54 -16.89
N THR A 166 9.02 4.72 -16.01
CA THR A 166 7.57 4.53 -15.91
C THR A 166 6.88 5.81 -15.48
N ILE A 167 7.42 6.52 -14.48
CA ILE A 167 6.84 7.79 -14.00
C ILE A 167 6.94 8.88 -15.07
N CYS A 168 8.03 8.94 -15.84
CA CYS A 168 8.14 9.85 -16.98
C CYS A 168 7.08 9.56 -18.05
N HIS A 169 6.74 8.29 -18.29
CA HIS A 169 5.67 7.94 -19.22
C HIS A 169 4.29 8.41 -18.74
N LEU A 170 4.06 8.50 -17.42
CA LEU A 170 2.80 9.00 -16.85
C LEU A 170 2.58 10.51 -17.08
N ILE A 171 3.59 11.26 -17.53
CA ILE A 171 3.43 12.67 -17.92
C ILE A 171 2.51 12.84 -19.14
N VAL A 172 2.35 11.79 -19.95
CA VAL A 172 1.41 11.78 -21.10
C VAL A 172 0.21 10.85 -20.87
N ASP A 173 -0.10 10.54 -19.61
CA ASP A 173 -1.27 9.73 -19.26
C ASP A 173 -2.58 10.35 -19.81
N PRO A 174 -3.54 9.54 -20.29
CA PRO A 174 -4.82 10.06 -20.77
C PRO A 174 -5.59 10.89 -19.72
N ASN A 175 -5.44 10.57 -18.44
CA ASN A 175 -6.07 11.29 -17.34
C ASN A 175 -5.18 12.45 -16.85
N ILE A 176 -5.76 13.65 -16.75
CA ILE A 176 -5.02 14.87 -16.38
C ILE A 176 -4.45 14.83 -14.96
N ASP A 177 -5.21 14.29 -14.01
CA ASP A 177 -4.80 14.20 -12.61
C ASP A 177 -3.56 13.28 -12.46
N VAL A 178 -3.49 12.21 -13.27
CA VAL A 178 -2.31 11.34 -13.32
C VAL A 178 -1.09 12.12 -13.83
N ARG A 179 -1.25 12.95 -14.87
CA ARG A 179 -0.15 13.78 -15.41
C ARG A 179 0.36 14.77 -14.36
N GLU A 180 -0.54 15.43 -13.64
CA GLU A 180 -0.18 16.38 -12.58
C GLU A 180 0.57 15.70 -11.42
N VAL A 181 0.09 14.55 -10.96
CA VAL A 181 0.74 13.78 -9.89
C VAL A 181 2.08 13.22 -10.37
N ALA A 182 2.21 12.80 -11.63
CA ALA A 182 3.48 12.37 -12.20
C ALA A 182 4.51 13.49 -12.22
N ALA A 183 4.12 14.70 -12.66
CA ALA A 183 4.98 15.87 -12.64
C ALA A 183 5.46 16.21 -11.21
N SER A 184 4.51 16.25 -10.26
CA SER A 184 4.84 16.48 -8.84
C SER A 184 5.76 15.39 -8.28
N THR A 185 5.54 14.13 -8.64
CA THR A 185 6.36 12.99 -8.20
C THR A 185 7.79 13.09 -8.73
N LEU A 186 7.98 13.45 -10.00
CA LEU A 186 9.31 13.67 -10.57
C LEU A 186 10.05 14.84 -9.88
N ILE A 187 9.34 15.92 -9.53
CA ILE A 187 9.93 17.04 -8.78
C ILE A 187 10.42 16.58 -7.41
N VAL A 188 9.62 15.78 -6.68
CA VAL A 188 10.02 15.21 -5.39
C VAL A 188 11.23 14.28 -5.56
N ILE A 189 11.22 13.41 -6.57
CA ILE A 189 12.36 12.52 -6.86
C ILE A 189 13.62 13.34 -7.14
N PHE A 190 13.53 14.39 -7.96
CA PHE A 190 14.63 15.30 -8.23
C PHE A 190 15.16 15.97 -6.96
N TRP A 191 14.26 16.48 -6.11
CA TRP A 191 14.63 17.13 -4.85
C TRP A 191 15.41 16.20 -3.93
N HIS A 192 15.00 14.94 -3.82
CA HIS A 192 15.67 13.98 -2.95
C HIS A 192 16.95 13.41 -3.56
N LEU A 193 17.00 13.13 -4.87
CA LEU A 193 18.08 12.34 -5.47
C LEU A 193 19.07 13.18 -6.34
N GLY A 194 18.75 14.44 -6.63
CA GLY A 194 19.67 15.42 -7.24
C GLY A 194 19.68 15.48 -8.78
N GLU A 195 20.49 16.42 -9.31
CA GLU A 195 20.45 16.87 -10.71
C GLU A 195 20.84 15.84 -11.76
N ASN A 196 21.57 14.79 -11.37
CA ASN A 196 21.96 13.70 -12.27
C ASN A 196 20.74 13.00 -12.90
N ILE A 197 19.57 13.10 -12.25
CA ILE A 197 18.31 12.57 -12.80
C ILE A 197 17.84 13.34 -14.02
N LEU A 198 17.89 14.68 -14.01
CA LEU A 198 17.48 15.48 -15.17
C LEU A 198 18.35 15.14 -16.38
N THR A 199 19.66 15.08 -16.17
CA THR A 199 20.61 14.69 -17.20
C THR A 199 20.31 13.28 -17.72
N SER A 200 19.95 12.35 -16.85
CA SER A 200 19.57 10.97 -17.22
C SER A 200 18.28 10.94 -18.03
N ILE A 201 17.24 11.67 -17.61
CA ILE A 201 15.95 11.78 -18.31
C ILE A 201 16.13 12.36 -19.71
N GLN A 202 16.92 13.43 -19.83
CA GLN A 202 17.20 14.08 -21.11
C GLN A 202 18.01 13.16 -22.04
N LYS A 203 19.12 12.58 -21.56
CA LYS A 203 19.97 11.69 -22.36
C LYS A 203 19.23 10.44 -22.86
N ARG A 204 18.31 9.92 -22.05
CA ARG A 204 17.52 8.73 -22.38
C ARG A 204 16.20 9.05 -23.07
N GLN A 205 15.89 10.33 -23.29
CA GLN A 205 14.64 10.79 -23.92
C GLN A 205 13.39 10.16 -23.28
N LEU A 206 13.32 10.16 -21.94
CA LEU A 206 12.28 9.43 -21.22
C LEU A 206 10.92 10.14 -21.19
N ILE A 207 10.87 11.45 -21.45
CA ILE A 207 9.62 12.21 -21.52
C ILE A 207 9.09 12.06 -22.95
N PRO A 208 7.91 11.44 -23.16
CA PRO A 208 7.35 11.30 -24.49
C PRO A 208 6.95 12.67 -25.05
N GLU A 209 7.16 12.85 -26.36
CA GLU A 209 6.70 14.06 -27.04
C GLU A 209 5.15 14.10 -27.07
N PRO A 210 4.54 15.28 -26.85
CA PRO A 210 3.10 15.43 -27.02
C PRO A 210 2.72 15.13 -28.47
N LYS A 211 1.74 14.24 -28.66
CA LYS A 211 1.12 13.98 -29.97
C LYS A 211 0.19 15.11 -30.38
#